data_AF-A0A319CVE3-F1
#
_entry.id   AF-A0A319CVE3-F1
#
_cell.length_a   1.000
_cell.length_b   1.000
_cell.length_c   1.000
_cell.angle_alpha   90.00
_cell.angle_beta   90.00
_cell.angle_gamma   90.00
#
_symmetry.space_group_name_H-M   'P 1'
#
loop_
_entity.id
_entity.type
_entity.pdbx_description
1 polymer ?
#
loop_
_entity_poly.entity_id
_entity_poly.type
_entity_poly.pdbx_seq_one_letter_code
_entity_poly.pdbx_strand_id
1 'polypeptide(L)'
;MAQFNPGNEFGTVSSPGTPSAVHSLLSRTARAAIDHGGYTYAWFHLTSFGNHCLYSVCHTDIQKEVWRFPHHKFLVRLDAYGKPVVTAEQVSYSYVNGLLITTRGIAYRTGCSNSPLANFGPVVRMAGYFGGACASCEWKLHRSRCPCRGLPEEVRFVPDLPLSLPPYNTIQDLVD
;
A
#
# COMPACT_ATOMS: atom_id res chain seq x y z
N MET A 1 -40.52 -1.94 -2.44
CA MET A 1 -39.93 -1.07 -3.48
C MET A 1 -39.87 0.34 -2.93
N ALA A 2 -38.69 0.90 -2.76
CA ALA A 2 -38.50 2.34 -2.54
C ALA A 2 -37.13 2.70 -3.11
N GLN A 3 -37.15 3.63 -4.07
CA GLN A 3 -36.05 4.05 -4.92
C GLN A 3 -35.06 4.93 -4.14
N PHE A 4 -33.77 4.73 -4.38
CA PHE A 4 -32.73 5.65 -3.94
C PHE A 4 -32.46 6.66 -5.07
N ASN A 5 -32.78 7.93 -4.83
CA ASN A 5 -32.49 9.03 -5.74
C ASN A 5 -31.09 9.60 -5.44
N PRO A 6 -30.22 9.78 -6.45
CA PRO A 6 -28.94 10.45 -6.29
C PRO A 6 -29.08 11.94 -6.64
N GLY A 7 -28.69 12.85 -5.74
CA GLY A 7 -28.56 14.25 -6.11
C GLY A 7 -28.29 15.18 -4.94
N ASN A 8 -27.07 15.73 -4.91
CA ASN A 8 -26.57 16.88 -4.14
C ASN A 8 -26.62 16.70 -2.61
N GLU A 9 -25.58 17.00 -1.84
CA GLU A 9 -24.97 18.32 -1.71
C GLU A 9 -23.50 18.21 -1.27
N PHE A 10 -22.66 19.06 -1.84
CA PHE A 10 -21.36 19.41 -1.26
C PHE A 10 -21.61 20.09 0.10
N GLY A 11 -21.45 19.33 1.19
CA GLY A 11 -21.53 19.82 2.56
C GLY A 11 -20.19 19.67 3.28
N THR A 12 -19.54 20.80 3.54
CA THR A 12 -18.29 20.95 4.29
C THR A 12 -18.41 20.52 5.75
N VAL A 13 -17.35 19.83 6.20
CA VAL A 13 -16.75 19.78 7.55
C VAL A 13 -17.68 19.43 8.71
N SER A 14 -17.53 18.19 9.20
CA SER A 14 -17.82 17.84 10.60
C SER A 14 -16.56 17.22 11.21
N SER A 15 -16.14 17.78 12.34
CA SER A 15 -14.93 17.42 13.09
C SER A 15 -14.87 15.92 13.40
N PRO A 16 -13.76 15.22 13.13
CA PRO A 16 -13.70 13.77 13.25
C PRO A 16 -13.47 13.36 14.71
N GLY A 17 -14.53 12.98 15.40
CA GLY A 17 -14.43 12.02 16.50
C GLY A 17 -13.91 10.71 15.90
N THR A 18 -12.60 10.49 16.00
CA THR A 18 -11.76 9.59 15.22
C THR A 18 -12.23 8.12 15.19
N PRO A 19 -12.86 7.64 14.09
CA PRO A 19 -12.49 6.31 13.61
C PRO A 19 -10.99 6.41 13.30
N SER A 20 -10.15 5.53 13.84
CA SER A 20 -8.70 5.56 13.63
C SER A 20 -8.38 6.06 12.23
N ALA A 21 -7.58 7.12 12.10
CA ALA A 21 -7.29 7.77 10.81
C ALA A 21 -6.78 6.77 9.75
N VAL A 22 -6.33 5.59 10.19
CA VAL A 22 -6.01 4.43 9.34
C VAL A 22 -7.21 3.85 8.61
N HIS A 23 -8.40 3.76 9.21
CA HIS A 23 -9.61 3.27 8.52
C HIS A 23 -10.07 4.22 7.41
N SER A 24 -9.89 5.52 7.59
CA SER A 24 -10.11 6.51 6.53
C SER A 24 -9.13 6.33 5.38
N LEU A 25 -7.93 5.81 5.64
CA LEU A 25 -6.90 5.55 4.64
C LEU A 25 -7.06 4.17 3.96
N LEU A 26 -7.23 3.13 4.76
CA LEU A 26 -7.16 1.72 4.39
C LEU A 26 -8.40 0.97 4.86
N SER A 27 -8.98 0.17 3.97
CA SER A 27 -10.03 -0.78 4.30
C SER A 27 -9.50 -2.20 4.23
N ARG A 28 -9.80 -3.00 5.25
CA ARG A 28 -9.40 -4.41 5.32
C ARG A 28 -10.31 -5.24 4.42
N THR A 29 -9.76 -6.10 3.58
CA THR A 29 -10.55 -6.87 2.61
C THR A 29 -11.02 -8.23 3.13
N ALA A 30 -10.38 -8.77 4.18
CA ALA A 30 -10.73 -10.06 4.77
C ALA A 30 -10.49 -10.06 6.28
N ARG A 31 -11.34 -10.76 7.05
CA ARG A 31 -11.20 -10.88 8.51
C ARG A 31 -10.06 -11.81 8.95
N ALA A 32 -9.74 -12.81 8.13
CA ALA A 32 -8.60 -13.69 8.36
C ALA A 32 -7.28 -12.94 8.23
N ALA A 33 -6.29 -13.33 9.02
CA ALA A 33 -4.93 -12.83 8.93
C ALA A 33 -3.99 -13.95 8.47
N ILE A 34 -2.92 -13.58 7.79
CA ILE A 34 -1.93 -14.49 7.22
C ILE A 34 -0.69 -14.44 8.09
N ASP A 35 -0.25 -15.57 8.63
CA ASP A 35 1.06 -15.69 9.28
C ASP A 35 2.15 -15.88 8.23
N HIS A 36 3.16 -15.04 8.27
CA HIS A 36 4.33 -15.16 7.42
C HIS A 36 5.59 -14.69 8.16
N GLY A 37 6.53 -15.62 8.37
CA GLY A 37 7.82 -15.31 9.00
C GLY A 37 7.70 -14.85 10.46
N GLY A 38 6.68 -15.32 11.20
CA GLY A 38 6.44 -14.95 12.60
C GLY A 38 5.72 -13.60 12.75
N TYR A 39 5.16 -13.08 11.67
CA TYR A 39 4.36 -11.86 11.68
C TYR A 39 2.99 -12.10 11.04
N THR A 40 1.98 -11.47 11.64
CA THR A 40 0.61 -11.51 11.16
C THR A 40 0.37 -10.38 10.17
N TYR A 41 -0.23 -10.68 9.02
CA TYR A 41 -0.61 -9.70 7.99
C TYR A 41 -2.09 -9.78 7.67
N ALA A 42 -2.65 -8.71 7.11
CA ALA A 42 -3.95 -8.76 6.46
C ALA A 42 -3.95 -7.97 5.15
N TRP A 43 -4.86 -8.34 4.27
CA TRP A 43 -5.09 -7.64 3.02
C TRP A 43 -5.87 -6.35 3.25
N PHE A 44 -5.37 -5.28 2.65
CA PHE A 44 -5.98 -3.96 2.63
C PHE A 44 -6.06 -3.42 1.21
N HIS A 45 -6.91 -2.42 1.02
CA HIS A 45 -6.90 -1.54 -0.14
C HIS A 45 -7.03 -0.08 0.32
N LEU A 46 -6.56 0.85 -0.49
CA LEU A 46 -6.86 2.26 -0.27
C LEU A 46 -8.36 2.50 -0.46
N THR A 47 -8.97 3.25 0.44
CA THR A 47 -10.33 3.77 0.21
C THR A 47 -10.27 4.89 -0.83
N SER A 48 -11.39 5.23 -1.47
CA SER A 48 -11.44 6.37 -2.40
C SER A 48 -10.99 7.67 -1.73
N PHE A 49 -11.44 7.89 -0.49
CA PHE A 49 -11.02 9.02 0.34
C PHE A 49 -9.53 8.96 0.68
N GLY A 50 -9.03 7.80 1.10
CA GLY A 50 -7.62 7.57 1.42
C GLY A 50 -6.70 7.80 0.22
N ASN A 51 -7.11 7.37 -0.99
CA ASN A 51 -6.37 7.63 -2.21
C ASN A 51 -6.37 9.12 -2.60
N HIS A 52 -7.47 9.83 -2.34
CA HIS A 52 -7.54 11.28 -2.51
C HIS A 52 -6.65 12.01 -1.50
N CYS A 53 -6.67 11.62 -0.23
CA CYS A 53 -5.76 12.15 0.78
C CYS A 53 -4.29 11.88 0.42
N LEU A 54 -3.97 10.69 -0.11
CA LEU A 54 -2.63 10.36 -0.58
C LEU A 54 -2.12 11.35 -1.65
N TYR A 55 -3.00 11.82 -2.54
CA TYR A 55 -2.63 12.85 -3.52
C TYR A 55 -2.23 14.16 -2.85
N SER A 56 -2.97 14.60 -1.82
CA SER A 56 -2.69 15.87 -1.12
C SER A 56 -1.32 15.93 -0.42
N VAL A 57 -0.73 14.76 -0.11
CA VAL A 57 0.61 14.65 0.50
C VAL A 57 1.70 14.30 -0.51
N CYS A 58 1.38 14.23 -1.81
CA CYS A 58 2.37 14.07 -2.89
C CYS A 58 2.98 15.43 -3.25
N HIS A 59 4.24 15.65 -2.87
CA HIS A 59 4.93 16.93 -3.05
C HIS A 59 5.82 16.99 -4.29
N THR A 60 6.31 15.86 -4.78
CA THR A 60 7.21 15.79 -5.94
C THR A 60 6.49 15.33 -7.21
N ASP A 61 7.02 15.70 -8.38
CA ASP A 61 6.46 15.26 -9.67
C ASP A 61 6.47 13.73 -9.81
N ILE A 62 7.54 13.08 -9.31
CA ILE A 62 7.64 11.61 -9.29
C ILE A 62 6.51 11.00 -8.44
N GLN A 63 6.21 11.55 -7.26
CA GLN A 63 5.10 11.06 -6.43
C GLN A 63 3.75 11.24 -7.12
N LYS A 64 3.52 12.40 -7.75
CA LYS A 64 2.27 12.67 -8.49
C LYS A 64 2.13 11.80 -9.72
N GLU A 65 3.23 11.54 -10.43
CA GLU A 65 3.27 10.62 -11.57
C GLU A 65 2.88 9.21 -11.13
N VAL A 66 3.56 8.67 -10.11
CA VAL A 66 3.27 7.34 -9.57
C VAL A 66 1.86 7.26 -9.02
N TRP A 67 1.37 8.32 -8.36
CA TRP A 67 0.01 8.34 -7.83
C TRP A 67 -1.06 8.05 -8.90
N ARG A 68 -0.83 8.47 -10.15
CA ARG A 68 -1.77 8.24 -11.27
C ARG A 68 -1.87 6.76 -11.69
N PHE A 69 -0.93 5.92 -11.25
CA PHE A 69 -0.93 4.51 -11.62
C PHE A 69 -2.09 3.76 -10.95
N PRO A 70 -2.59 2.68 -11.58
CA PRO A 70 -3.56 1.79 -10.94
C PRO A 70 -3.06 1.31 -9.59
N HIS A 71 -3.91 1.39 -8.56
CA HIS A 71 -3.60 0.87 -7.23
C HIS A 71 -4.28 -0.48 -7.00
N HIS A 72 -3.64 -1.36 -6.24
CA HIS A 72 -4.10 -2.72 -5.97
C HIS A 72 -4.17 -3.00 -4.46
N LYS A 73 -4.79 -4.14 -4.12
CA LYS A 73 -4.80 -4.68 -2.76
C LYS A 73 -3.37 -5.03 -2.33
N PHE A 74 -3.05 -4.83 -1.07
CA PHE A 74 -1.70 -5.06 -0.54
C PHE A 74 -1.76 -5.59 0.89
N LEU A 75 -0.69 -6.25 1.32
CA LEU A 75 -0.58 -6.81 2.66
C LEU A 75 0.05 -5.80 3.61
N VAL A 76 -0.59 -5.59 4.76
CA VAL A 76 -0.09 -4.76 5.86
C VAL A 76 0.06 -5.62 7.10
N ARG A 77 1.18 -5.47 7.80
CA ARG A 77 1.43 -6.17 9.06
C ARG A 77 0.46 -5.67 10.13
N LEU A 78 0.00 -6.60 10.96
CA LEU A 78 -0.76 -6.32 12.16
C LEU A 78 0.14 -6.34 13.41
N ASP A 79 -0.20 -5.49 14.38
CA ASP A 79 0.37 -5.55 15.72
C ASP A 79 -0.23 -6.72 16.53
N ALA A 80 0.21 -6.86 17.79
CA ALA A 80 -0.27 -7.90 18.70
C ALA A 80 -1.79 -7.81 18.99
N TYR A 81 -2.42 -6.68 18.70
CA TYR A 81 -3.85 -6.42 18.89
C TYR A 81 -4.65 -6.54 17.59
N GLY A 82 -4.03 -6.99 16.49
CA GLY A 82 -4.68 -7.14 15.19
C GLY A 82 -4.92 -5.81 14.46
N LYS A 83 -4.27 -4.72 14.87
CA LYS A 83 -4.36 -3.41 14.21
C LYS A 83 -3.24 -3.25 13.19
N PRO A 84 -3.48 -2.60 12.04
CA PRO A 84 -2.42 -2.33 11.07
C PRO A 84 -1.31 -1.47 11.69
N VAL A 85 -0.05 -1.87 11.50
CA VAL A 85 1.12 -1.13 12.01
C VAL A 85 1.37 0.20 11.29
N VAL A 86 0.73 0.37 10.12
CA VAL A 86 0.77 1.60 9.34
C VAL A 86 -0.28 2.57 9.88
N THR A 87 0.16 3.72 10.38
CA THR A 87 -0.73 4.78 10.87
C THR A 87 -0.90 5.91 9.85
N ALA A 88 -2.02 6.63 9.87
CA ALA A 88 -2.23 7.76 8.97
C ALA A 88 -1.27 8.93 9.26
N GLU A 89 -0.87 9.11 10.51
CA GLU A 89 0.11 10.12 10.91
C GLU A 89 1.50 9.84 10.31
N GLN A 90 1.89 8.57 10.17
CA GLN A 90 3.15 8.23 9.50
C GLN A 90 3.11 8.66 8.04
N VAL A 91 1.98 8.58 7.35
CA VAL A 91 1.89 8.86 5.91
C VAL A 91 2.21 10.33 5.57
N SER A 92 2.03 11.30 6.48
CA SER A 92 2.16 12.74 6.15
C SER A 92 3.59 13.28 6.04
N TYR A 93 4.62 12.58 6.52
CA TYR A 93 5.98 13.16 6.63
C TYR A 93 7.02 12.59 5.66
N SER A 94 7.15 11.27 5.55
CA SER A 94 8.22 10.65 4.73
C SER A 94 7.89 9.26 4.18
N TYR A 95 6.67 8.80 4.44
CA TYR A 95 6.25 7.42 4.22
C TYR A 95 5.35 7.28 2.97
N VAL A 96 5.05 8.40 2.30
CA VAL A 96 4.32 8.48 1.03
C VAL A 96 4.92 7.58 -0.03
N ASN A 97 6.25 7.56 -0.17
CA ASN A 97 6.91 6.72 -1.17
C ASN A 97 6.67 5.23 -0.90
N GLY A 98 6.82 4.79 0.36
CA GLY A 98 6.55 3.41 0.74
C GLY A 98 5.09 3.00 0.46
N LEU A 99 4.15 3.90 0.74
CA LEU A 99 2.73 3.66 0.45
C LEU A 99 2.43 3.66 -1.06
N LEU A 100 3.04 4.56 -1.85
CA LEU A 100 2.92 4.58 -3.30
C LEU A 100 3.49 3.29 -3.90
N ILE A 101 4.66 2.84 -3.46
CA ILE A 101 5.28 1.60 -3.93
C ILE A 101 4.42 0.40 -3.56
N THR A 102 3.97 0.25 -2.30
CA THR A 102 3.20 -0.94 -1.91
C THR A 102 1.86 -1.05 -2.60
N THR A 103 1.29 0.08 -3.05
CA THR A 103 -0.06 0.10 -3.65
C THR A 103 -0.02 0.03 -5.16
N ARG A 104 1.11 0.35 -5.80
CA ARG A 104 1.21 0.50 -7.28
C ARG A 104 2.41 -0.21 -7.90
N GLY A 105 3.33 -0.71 -7.09
CA GLY A 105 4.51 -1.43 -7.54
C GLY A 105 4.24 -2.90 -7.85
N ILE A 106 5.30 -3.66 -8.10
CA ILE A 106 5.24 -5.10 -8.39
C ILE A 106 5.77 -5.86 -7.19
N ALA A 107 5.08 -6.92 -6.79
CA ALA A 107 5.55 -7.85 -5.77
C ALA A 107 6.65 -8.78 -6.34
N TYR A 108 7.79 -8.83 -5.67
CA TYR A 108 8.91 -9.70 -6.01
C TYR A 108 8.94 -10.95 -5.13
N ARG A 109 9.31 -12.09 -5.72
CA ARG A 109 9.46 -13.37 -5.00
C ARG A 109 10.69 -13.39 -4.10
N THR A 110 11.75 -12.67 -4.48
CA THR A 110 12.99 -12.59 -3.70
C THR A 110 12.85 -11.54 -2.61
N GLY A 111 13.05 -11.98 -1.36
CA GLY A 111 13.06 -11.13 -0.18
C GLY A 111 14.18 -10.08 -0.24
N CYS A 112 13.92 -8.92 0.34
CA CYS A 112 14.90 -7.87 0.60
C CYS A 112 15.43 -8.15 2.01
N SER A 113 16.71 -8.47 2.15
CA SER A 113 17.31 -8.85 3.43
C SER A 113 17.26 -7.74 4.50
N ASN A 114 17.14 -6.47 4.07
CA ASN A 114 16.95 -5.31 4.95
C ASN A 114 15.48 -4.92 5.14
N SER A 115 14.57 -5.66 4.51
CA SER A 115 13.12 -5.57 4.70
C SER A 115 12.68 -6.87 5.33
N PRO A 116 12.79 -7.04 6.66
CA PRO A 116 12.13 -8.13 7.35
C PRO A 116 10.62 -7.87 7.34
N LEU A 117 9.99 -7.89 6.16
CA LEU A 117 8.55 -7.74 5.88
C LEU A 117 7.82 -6.75 6.81
N ALA A 118 8.51 -5.68 7.25
CA ALA A 118 8.25 -5.21 8.61
C ALA A 118 6.90 -4.53 8.76
N ASN A 119 6.42 -3.92 7.67
CA ASN A 119 5.15 -3.20 7.64
C ASN A 119 4.25 -3.64 6.48
N PHE A 120 4.85 -4.08 5.38
CA PHE A 120 4.14 -4.60 4.21
C PHE A 120 4.54 -6.06 3.99
N GLY A 121 3.63 -6.84 3.40
CA GLY A 121 3.86 -8.24 3.00
C GLY A 121 4.92 -8.39 1.90
N PRO A 122 4.71 -9.16 0.81
CA PRO A 122 5.79 -9.49 -0.12
C PRO A 122 6.52 -8.23 -0.59
N VAL A 123 7.79 -8.37 -0.90
CA VAL A 123 8.64 -7.22 -1.23
C VAL A 123 8.14 -6.53 -2.48
N VAL A 124 7.45 -5.40 -2.31
CA VAL A 124 6.93 -4.59 -3.41
C VAL A 124 7.97 -3.55 -3.81
N ARG A 125 8.24 -3.41 -5.11
CA ARG A 125 9.20 -2.44 -5.67
C ARG A 125 8.63 -1.77 -6.92
N MET A 126 9.22 -0.63 -7.27
CA MET A 126 8.89 0.09 -8.51
C MET A 126 10.18 0.50 -9.22
N ALA A 127 10.60 -0.29 -10.19
CA ALA A 127 11.82 -0.08 -10.95
C ALA A 127 11.82 1.30 -11.64
N GLY A 128 12.95 2.02 -11.60
CA GLY A 128 13.06 3.38 -12.16
C GLY A 128 12.38 4.49 -11.34
N TYR A 129 11.64 4.16 -10.27
CA TYR A 129 11.06 5.13 -9.34
C TYR A 129 11.68 4.97 -7.96
N PHE A 130 11.84 6.07 -7.22
CA PHE A 130 12.38 6.06 -5.85
C PHE A 130 13.71 5.27 -5.73
N GLY A 131 14.52 5.23 -6.80
CA GLY A 131 15.79 4.49 -6.87
C GLY A 131 15.68 2.96 -6.78
N GLY A 132 14.50 2.41 -7.07
CA GLY A 132 14.26 0.96 -7.11
C GLY A 132 14.18 0.28 -5.75
N ALA A 133 14.16 1.03 -4.64
CA ALA A 133 14.02 0.45 -3.31
C ALA A 133 12.63 -0.16 -3.09
N CYS A 134 12.53 -1.11 -2.14
CA CYS A 134 11.24 -1.70 -1.80
C CYS A 134 10.42 -0.83 -0.84
N ALA A 135 9.11 -1.05 -0.82
CA ALA A 135 8.15 -0.29 -0.01
C ALA A 135 8.56 -0.20 1.47
N SER A 136 8.97 -1.32 2.07
CA SER A 136 9.38 -1.36 3.48
C SER A 136 10.69 -0.63 3.76
N CYS A 137 11.66 -0.63 2.84
CA CYS A 137 12.90 0.12 3.01
C CYS A 137 12.70 1.63 2.79
N GLU A 138 11.83 2.01 1.86
CA GLU A 138 11.39 3.40 1.68
C GLU A 138 10.59 3.88 2.89
N TRP A 139 9.75 3.01 3.47
CA TRP A 139 9.01 3.33 4.69
C TRP A 139 9.95 3.72 5.82
N LYS A 140 10.94 2.89 6.18
CA LYS A 140 11.83 3.19 7.32
C LYS A 140 13.00 4.15 7.02
N LEU A 141 12.96 4.88 5.90
CA LEU A 141 14.06 5.76 5.45
C LEU A 141 15.43 5.05 5.29
N HIS A 142 15.43 3.71 5.18
CA HIS A 142 16.64 2.91 4.98
C HIS A 142 16.92 2.64 3.50
N ARG A 143 16.43 3.51 2.61
CA ARG A 143 16.60 3.41 1.15
C ARG A 143 18.04 3.13 0.74
N SER A 144 19.00 3.82 1.37
CA SER A 144 20.43 3.70 1.02
C SER A 144 20.99 2.30 1.23
N ARG A 145 20.40 1.52 2.14
CA ARG A 145 20.78 0.15 2.46
C ARG A 145 19.89 -0.87 1.77
N CYS A 146 18.91 -0.47 0.96
CA CYS A 146 18.05 -1.44 0.30
C CYS A 146 18.89 -2.27 -0.69
N PRO A 147 19.00 -3.60 -0.53
CA PRO A 147 19.75 -4.47 -1.44
C PRO A 147 19.11 -4.55 -2.82
N CYS A 148 17.84 -4.15 -2.93
CA CYS A 148 17.16 -4.02 -4.21
C CYS A 148 17.37 -2.64 -4.86
N ARG A 149 18.14 -1.74 -4.27
CA ARG A 149 18.38 -0.41 -4.84
C ARG A 149 19.20 -0.53 -6.12
N GLY A 150 18.76 0.15 -7.18
CA GLY A 150 19.57 0.37 -8.38
C GLY A 150 20.11 -0.90 -9.03
N LEU A 151 19.30 -1.97 -9.10
CA LEU A 151 19.70 -3.17 -9.84
C LEU A 151 20.02 -2.76 -11.29
N PRO A 152 21.20 -3.14 -11.82
CA PRO A 152 21.61 -2.74 -13.16
C PRO A 152 20.62 -3.26 -14.19
N GLU A 153 20.36 -2.45 -15.22
CA GLU A 153 19.45 -2.75 -16.36
C GLU A 153 17.95 -2.82 -16.04
N GLU A 154 17.52 -2.32 -14.89
CA GLU A 154 16.08 -2.26 -14.59
C GLU A 154 15.33 -1.30 -15.52
N VAL A 155 14.49 -1.88 -16.38
CA VAL A 155 13.52 -1.14 -17.20
C VAL A 155 12.56 -0.39 -16.26
N ARG A 156 12.38 0.91 -16.51
CA ARG A 156 11.45 1.74 -15.74
C ARG A 156 10.06 1.10 -15.76
N PHE A 157 9.44 1.02 -14.59
CA PHE A 157 8.09 0.49 -14.45
C PHE A 157 7.13 1.27 -15.35
N VAL A 158 6.42 0.57 -16.22
CA VAL A 158 5.33 1.12 -17.03
C VAL A 158 4.06 0.40 -16.59
N PRO A 159 3.06 1.12 -16.07
CA PRO A 159 1.76 0.54 -15.77
C PRO A 159 1.02 0.39 -17.10
N ASP A 160 1.27 -0.73 -17.79
CA ASP A 160 0.41 -1.35 -18.81
C ASP A 160 1.20 -2.44 -19.55
N LEU A 161 1.44 -3.53 -18.83
CA LEU A 161 1.35 -4.87 -19.39
C LEU A 161 0.70 -5.73 -18.30
N PRO A 162 -0.26 -6.61 -18.65
CA PRO A 162 -0.74 -7.63 -17.74
C PRO A 162 0.39 -8.65 -17.56
N LEU A 163 1.47 -8.25 -16.88
CA LEU A 163 2.22 -9.20 -16.11
C LEU A 163 1.23 -9.63 -15.05
N SER A 164 0.55 -10.73 -15.36
CA SER A 164 -0.04 -11.64 -14.40
C SER A 164 0.81 -11.51 -13.14
N LEU A 165 0.24 -10.82 -12.13
CA LEU A 165 0.64 -11.06 -10.75
C LEU A 165 0.78 -12.58 -10.71
N PRO A 166 1.95 -13.15 -10.34
CA PRO A 166 2.05 -14.59 -10.26
C PRO A 166 0.81 -15.01 -9.48
N PRO A 167 -0.04 -15.87 -10.05
CA PRO A 167 -1.26 -16.23 -9.37
C PRO A 167 -0.77 -16.82 -8.06
N TYR A 168 -0.97 -16.08 -6.97
CA TYR A 168 -1.03 -16.69 -5.67
C TYR A 168 -2.35 -17.45 -5.74
N ASN A 169 -2.28 -18.58 -6.45
CA ASN A 169 -3.36 -19.52 -6.58
C ASN A 169 -3.79 -19.85 -5.15
N THR A 170 -5.08 -19.63 -4.93
CA THR A 170 -5.89 -20.38 -3.99
C THR A 170 -5.60 -20.12 -2.51
N ILE A 171 -6.21 -19.06 -1.97
CA ILE A 171 -6.98 -19.26 -0.75
C ILE A 171 -8.43 -19.08 -1.17
N GLN A 172 -9.08 -20.23 -1.36
CA GLN A 172 -10.51 -20.35 -1.61
C GLN A 172 -11.29 -19.39 -0.72
N ASP A 173 -12.33 -18.82 -1.31
CA ASP A 173 -13.56 -18.51 -0.58
C ASP A 173 -13.89 -19.69 0.33
N LEU A 174 -13.53 -19.60 1.61
CA LEU A 174 -14.17 -20.39 2.66
C LEU A 174 -15.41 -19.59 3.04
N VAL A 175 -16.43 -19.79 2.22
CA VAL A 175 -17.81 -19.86 2.68
C VAL A 175 -17.84 -21.03 3.66
N ASP A 176 -18.06 -20.72 4.93
CA ASP A 176 -19.08 -21.30 5.80
C ASP A 176 -19.35 -20.32 6.95
#